data_AF-A0A166A7Y3-F1
#
_entry.id   AF-A0A166A7Y3-F1
#
_cell.length_a   1.000
_cell.length_b   1.000
_cell.length_c   1.000
_cell.angle_alpha   90.00
_cell.angle_beta   90.00
_cell.angle_gamma   90.00
#
_symmetry.space_group_name_H-M   'P 1'
#
loop_
_entity.id
_entity.type
_entity.pdbx_description
1 polymer ?
#
loop_
_entity_poly.entity_id
_entity_poly.type
_entity_poly.pdbx_seq_one_letter_code
_entity_poly.pdbx_strand_id
1 'polypeptide(L)'
;MPRPRSRPPSLRPLWLPMLGVVVLGMFFGLFFGLNYPEIVRHGWPLTRCRVLDARVDQRYCCKTTCSALTCSSAPFGAPSCGTVVSQIDGQFSPSTCAANSTACPAATSGTCDNGYQCCSQCCQTCQSCSTSCTTNSDGSKSCHQSCTTKQCNCYCCNSTAHKACSYSCPTCYNDVLTISYTTYKGQAVNATYRQDFDKDESKAIGFLDEHPVDSISACYYNPSNLNQIAFDVKFTAWKWVVTALFGMVPLLALLLFLLGSYALMPLVRAVKRRRARSQGIGHTAEGSSVQQPEHKRVTADDAPPPPYHPPARSTTL
;
A
#
# COMPACT_ATOMS: atom_id res chain seq x y z
N MET A 1 28.00 7.49 -53.63
CA MET A 1 26.82 6.83 -53.03
C MET A 1 26.56 7.39 -51.64
N PRO A 2 25.47 8.15 -51.40
CA PRO A 2 25.14 8.66 -50.07
C PRO A 2 24.54 7.53 -49.23
N ARG A 3 25.14 7.26 -48.06
CA ARG A 3 24.59 6.30 -47.09
C ARG A 3 23.23 6.80 -46.57
N PRO A 4 22.20 5.95 -46.47
CA PRO A 4 20.92 6.34 -45.88
C PRO A 4 21.14 6.67 -44.40
N ARG A 5 20.84 7.93 -44.02
CA ARG A 5 20.76 8.34 -42.60
C ARG A 5 19.63 7.53 -41.94
N SER A 6 19.99 6.59 -41.08
CA SER A 6 19.07 5.92 -40.18
C SER A 6 18.40 6.98 -39.30
N ARG A 7 17.06 7.10 -39.39
CA ARG A 7 16.31 7.93 -38.45
C ARG A 7 16.44 7.32 -37.06
N PRO A 8 16.71 8.13 -36.01
CA PRO A 8 16.73 7.62 -34.66
C PRO A 8 15.36 7.02 -34.32
N PRO A 9 15.32 5.85 -33.64
CA PRO A 9 14.06 5.26 -33.23
C PRO A 9 13.31 6.27 -32.36
N SER A 10 12.06 6.54 -32.71
CA SER A 10 11.19 7.36 -31.89
C SER A 10 11.06 6.68 -30.52
N LEU A 11 11.71 7.23 -29.49
CA LEU A 11 11.44 6.85 -28.10
C LEU A 11 9.96 7.16 -27.85
N ARG A 12 9.13 6.13 -27.91
CA ARG A 12 7.78 6.22 -27.34
C ARG A 12 7.96 6.38 -25.83
N PRO A 13 7.16 7.23 -25.17
CA PRO A 13 7.26 7.44 -23.73
C PRO A 13 6.79 6.17 -23.00
N LEU A 14 7.70 5.20 -22.83
CA LEU A 14 7.48 3.96 -22.08
C LEU A 14 7.15 4.24 -20.60
N TRP A 15 7.49 5.43 -20.11
CA TRP A 15 7.23 5.87 -18.74
C TRP A 15 5.73 6.10 -18.45
N LEU A 16 4.93 6.44 -19.47
CA LEU A 16 3.51 6.76 -19.29
C LEU A 16 2.65 5.56 -18.86
N PRO A 17 2.74 4.37 -19.50
CA PRO A 17 2.04 3.18 -19.00
C PRO A 17 2.56 2.74 -17.62
N MET A 18 3.86 2.89 -17.35
CA MET A 18 4.44 2.58 -16.04
C MET A 18 3.85 3.48 -14.94
N LEU A 19 3.73 4.79 -15.19
CA LEU A 19 3.06 5.73 -14.29
C LEU A 19 1.59 5.35 -14.08
N GLY A 20 0.89 4.93 -15.13
CA GLY A 20 -0.49 4.45 -15.03
C GLY A 20 -0.65 3.24 -14.12
N VAL A 21 0.24 2.25 -14.22
CA VAL A 21 0.22 1.07 -13.34
C VAL A 21 0.45 1.47 -11.89
N VAL A 22 1.39 2.39 -11.61
CA VAL A 22 1.68 2.87 -10.26
C VAL A 22 0.49 3.62 -9.66
N VAL A 23 -0.10 4.56 -10.41
CA VAL A 23 -1.26 5.35 -9.94
C VAL A 23 -2.47 4.45 -9.70
N LEU A 24 -2.71 3.47 -10.59
CA LEU A 24 -3.80 2.52 -10.45
C LEU A 24 -3.60 1.61 -9.22
N GLY A 25 -2.38 1.12 -9.01
CA GLY A 25 -2.01 0.33 -7.84
C GLY A 25 -2.19 1.13 -6.54
N MET A 26 -1.80 2.40 -6.53
CA MET A 26 -1.99 3.30 -5.39
C MET A 26 -3.47 3.57 -5.12
N PHE A 27 -4.28 3.81 -6.15
CA PHE A 27 -5.72 3.96 -6.02
C PHE A 27 -6.37 2.74 -5.38
N PHE A 28 -6.12 1.54 -5.93
CA PHE A 28 -6.69 0.32 -5.37
C PHE A 28 -6.16 0.01 -3.99
N GLY A 29 -4.86 0.20 -3.74
CA GLY A 29 -4.26 0.03 -2.43
C GLY A 29 -4.88 0.94 -1.37
N LEU A 30 -5.12 2.20 -1.69
CA LEU A 30 -5.78 3.15 -0.79
C LEU A 30 -7.27 2.87 -0.62
N PHE A 31 -7.98 2.64 -1.72
CA PHE A 31 -9.42 2.38 -1.70
C PHE A 31 -9.72 1.10 -0.91
N PHE A 32 -9.09 -0.02 -1.26
CA PHE A 32 -9.31 -1.26 -0.55
C PHE A 32 -8.66 -1.22 0.83
N GLY A 33 -7.43 -0.73 1.00
CA GLY A 33 -6.75 -0.72 2.30
C GLY A 33 -7.51 0.06 3.38
N LEU A 34 -8.01 1.26 3.07
CA LEU A 34 -8.72 2.09 4.04
C LEU A 34 -10.16 1.63 4.28
N ASN A 35 -10.81 1.06 3.25
CA ASN A 35 -12.22 0.68 3.30
C ASN A 35 -12.43 -0.83 3.48
N TYR A 36 -11.36 -1.64 3.62
CA TYR A 36 -11.45 -3.09 3.73
C TYR A 36 -12.35 -3.55 4.89
N PRO A 37 -12.21 -3.01 6.11
CA PRO A 37 -13.08 -3.40 7.22
C PRO A 37 -14.57 -3.15 6.91
N GLU A 38 -14.89 -2.02 6.28
CA GLU A 38 -16.24 -1.66 5.89
C GLU A 38 -16.77 -2.56 4.76
N ILE A 39 -15.95 -2.88 3.75
CA ILE A 39 -16.32 -3.78 2.64
C ILE A 39 -16.63 -5.18 3.16
N VAL A 40 -15.81 -5.72 4.07
CA VAL A 40 -16.05 -7.02 4.69
C VAL A 40 -17.35 -6.99 5.49
N ARG A 41 -17.58 -5.93 6.26
CA ARG A 41 -18.79 -5.75 7.07
C ARG A 41 -20.04 -5.49 6.24
N HIS A 42 -19.92 -4.97 5.02
CA HIS A 42 -21.08 -4.79 4.13
C HIS A 42 -21.72 -6.12 3.71
N GLY A 43 -20.99 -7.23 3.79
CA GLY A 43 -21.54 -8.57 3.58
C GLY A 43 -22.26 -9.17 4.79
N TRP A 44 -22.21 -8.49 5.95
CA TRP A 44 -22.79 -9.01 7.19
C TRP A 44 -24.30 -8.76 7.24
N PRO A 45 -25.12 -9.73 7.71
CA PRO A 45 -26.55 -9.50 7.86
C PRO A 45 -26.87 -8.44 8.91
N LEU A 46 -27.84 -7.59 8.59
CA LEU A 46 -28.41 -6.62 9.53
C LEU A 46 -29.33 -7.32 10.54
N THR A 47 -29.22 -6.97 11.81
CA THR A 47 -30.11 -7.42 12.89
C THR A 47 -30.33 -6.30 13.93
N ARG A 48 -31.13 -6.58 14.95
CA ARG A 48 -31.35 -5.70 16.10
C ARG A 48 -30.52 -6.22 17.27
N CYS A 49 -29.64 -5.36 17.78
CA CYS A 49 -28.81 -5.62 18.93
C CYS A 49 -29.40 -4.92 20.15
N ARG A 50 -29.57 -5.65 21.25
CA ARG A 50 -29.88 -5.09 22.56
C ARG A 50 -28.62 -5.02 23.41
N VAL A 51 -28.32 -3.85 23.95
CA VAL A 51 -27.21 -3.68 24.91
C VAL A 51 -27.64 -4.26 26.26
N LEU A 52 -26.91 -5.26 26.76
CA LEU A 52 -27.14 -5.87 28.06
C LEU A 52 -26.28 -5.26 29.16
N ASP A 53 -25.04 -4.89 28.81
CA ASP A 53 -24.07 -4.26 29.71
C ASP A 53 -23.21 -3.30 28.89
N ALA A 54 -22.84 -2.19 29.48
CA ALA A 54 -22.09 -1.13 28.84
C ALA A 54 -21.14 -0.48 29.84
N ARG A 55 -19.86 -0.41 29.50
CA ARG A 55 -18.85 0.21 30.36
C ARG A 55 -17.69 0.79 29.56
N VAL A 56 -17.14 1.88 30.07
CA VAL A 56 -15.84 2.40 29.65
C VAL A 56 -14.76 1.63 30.39
N ASP A 57 -13.89 0.99 29.64
CA ASP A 57 -12.69 0.35 30.15
C ASP A 57 -11.48 1.27 29.91
N GLN A 58 -10.59 1.34 30.90
CA GLN A 58 -9.38 2.15 30.83
C GLN A 58 -8.17 1.22 30.77
N ARG A 59 -7.25 1.50 29.87
CA ARG A 59 -5.99 0.75 29.73
C ARG A 59 -4.80 1.67 29.46
N TYR A 60 -3.59 1.20 29.71
CA TYR A 60 -2.38 1.92 29.32
C TYR A 60 -1.99 1.57 27.88
N CYS A 61 -2.06 2.53 26.95
CA CYS A 61 -1.66 2.30 25.57
C CYS A 61 -0.22 2.78 25.32
N CYS A 62 0.72 1.94 25.76
CA CYS A 62 2.14 2.23 25.66
C CYS A 62 2.64 2.37 24.22
N LYS A 63 3.38 3.46 23.97
CA LYS A 63 4.10 3.72 22.72
C LYS A 63 5.57 3.98 23.02
N THR A 64 6.45 3.35 22.27
CA THR A 64 7.88 3.62 22.28
C THR A 64 8.24 4.57 21.15
N THR A 65 8.94 5.64 21.46
CA THR A 65 9.50 6.57 20.48
C THR A 65 11.00 6.58 20.61
N CYS A 66 11.63 6.15 19.52
CA CYS A 66 13.07 6.19 19.32
C CYS A 66 13.35 7.31 18.31
N SER A 67 14.45 8.02 18.49
CA SER A 67 14.86 9.01 17.50
C SER A 67 15.76 8.33 16.48
N ALA A 68 15.32 8.27 15.22
CA ALA A 68 16.11 7.73 14.12
C ALA A 68 17.41 8.53 13.86
N LEU A 69 17.47 9.77 14.34
CA LEU A 69 18.59 10.70 14.11
C LEU A 69 19.59 10.72 15.27
N THR A 70 19.14 10.40 16.49
CA THR A 70 19.97 10.49 17.70
C THR A 70 20.05 9.14 18.38
N CYS A 71 21.12 8.41 18.08
CA CYS A 71 21.43 7.11 18.67
C CYS A 71 22.15 7.23 20.01
N SER A 72 21.56 8.02 20.91
CA SER A 72 22.05 8.25 22.26
C SER A 72 22.08 6.94 23.04
N SER A 73 23.10 6.78 23.87
CA SER A 73 23.20 5.63 24.76
C SER A 73 22.16 5.72 25.87
N ALA A 74 21.58 4.57 26.24
CA ALA A 74 20.69 4.50 27.39
C ALA A 74 21.45 4.85 28.68
N PRO A 75 20.80 5.50 29.68
CA PRO A 75 21.38 5.66 31.01
C PRO A 75 21.76 4.30 31.60
N PHE A 76 22.83 4.26 32.39
CA PHE A 76 23.22 3.03 33.08
C PHE A 76 22.11 2.55 34.01
N GLY A 77 21.75 1.27 33.91
CA GLY A 77 20.66 0.67 34.70
C GLY A 77 19.24 0.97 34.18
N ALA A 78 19.09 1.60 33.01
CA ALA A 78 17.77 1.78 32.40
C ALA A 78 17.13 0.41 32.08
N PRO A 79 15.84 0.21 32.40
CA PRO A 79 15.14 -1.03 32.10
C PRO A 79 14.88 -1.16 30.60
N SER A 80 14.70 -2.38 30.11
CA SER A 80 14.41 -2.60 28.69
C SER A 80 13.02 -2.07 28.32
N CYS A 81 12.90 -1.41 27.16
CA CYS A 81 11.64 -0.85 26.68
C CYS A 81 10.55 -1.93 26.55
N GLY A 82 10.90 -3.10 26.01
CA GLY A 82 9.97 -4.22 25.87
C GLY A 82 9.46 -4.75 27.20
N THR A 83 10.31 -4.80 28.23
CA THR A 83 9.90 -5.22 29.58
C THR A 83 8.99 -4.20 30.23
N VAL A 84 9.37 -2.91 30.21
CA VAL A 84 8.57 -1.86 30.84
C VAL A 84 7.20 -1.73 30.18
N VAL A 85 7.15 -1.74 28.85
CA VAL A 85 5.90 -1.62 28.10
C VAL A 85 4.98 -2.81 28.36
N SER A 86 5.50 -4.04 28.29
CA SER A 86 4.67 -5.23 28.52
C SER A 86 4.21 -5.35 29.98
N GLN A 87 5.03 -4.91 30.93
CA GLN A 87 4.63 -4.82 32.33
C GLN A 87 3.54 -3.78 32.54
N ILE A 88 3.69 -2.58 31.95
CA ILE A 88 2.72 -1.50 32.14
C ILE A 88 1.36 -1.82 31.51
N ASP A 89 1.36 -2.26 30.25
CA ASP A 89 0.14 -2.59 29.49
C ASP A 89 -0.53 -3.88 30.01
N GLY A 90 0.25 -4.86 30.49
CA GLY A 90 -0.25 -6.16 30.89
C GLY A 90 -0.64 -6.32 32.35
N GLN A 91 -0.01 -5.57 33.28
CA GLN A 91 -0.15 -5.81 34.72
C GLN A 91 -0.89 -4.69 35.48
N PHE A 92 -1.05 -3.50 34.89
CA PHE A 92 -1.69 -2.38 35.56
C PHE A 92 -2.90 -1.88 34.78
N SER A 93 -3.95 -1.48 35.50
CA SER A 93 -5.06 -0.72 34.92
C SER A 93 -5.06 0.71 35.47
N PRO A 94 -5.26 1.73 34.62
CA PRO A 94 -5.37 3.13 35.05
C PRO A 94 -6.41 3.34 36.15
N SER A 95 -7.54 2.64 36.07
CA SER A 95 -8.62 2.70 37.07
C SER A 95 -8.19 2.18 38.45
N THR A 96 -7.46 1.05 38.49
CA THR A 96 -6.91 0.51 39.74
C THR A 96 -5.82 1.44 40.29
N CYS A 97 -5.03 2.05 39.41
CA CYS A 97 -4.00 3.01 39.79
C CYS A 97 -4.55 4.31 40.34
N ALA A 98 -5.68 4.77 39.84
CA ALA A 98 -6.39 5.91 40.40
C ALA A 98 -6.94 5.60 41.80
N ALA A 99 -7.38 4.36 42.03
CA ALA A 99 -7.89 3.93 43.34
C ALA A 99 -6.78 3.66 44.37
N ASN A 100 -5.63 3.13 43.94
CA ASN A 100 -4.49 2.85 44.79
C ASN A 100 -3.17 3.09 44.05
N SER A 101 -2.59 4.28 44.25
CA SER A 101 -1.34 4.69 43.59
C SER A 101 -0.11 3.88 44.02
N THR A 102 -0.15 3.20 45.17
CA THR A 102 0.98 2.41 45.66
C THR A 102 1.18 1.10 44.90
N ALA A 103 0.15 0.63 44.19
CA ALA A 103 0.18 -0.59 43.39
C ALA A 103 0.64 -0.37 41.95
N CYS A 104 1.10 0.84 41.61
CA CYS A 104 1.25 1.29 40.23
C CYS A 104 2.67 1.73 39.89
N PRO A 105 3.04 1.71 38.60
CA PRO A 105 4.39 2.05 38.19
C PRO A 105 4.70 3.50 38.58
N ALA A 106 5.90 3.71 39.13
CA ALA A 106 6.34 5.03 39.59
C ALA A 106 6.34 6.09 38.46
N ALA A 107 6.46 5.66 37.20
CA ALA A 107 6.33 6.51 36.03
C ALA A 107 5.66 5.75 34.88
N THR A 108 4.75 6.43 34.17
CA THR A 108 4.12 5.95 32.93
C THR A 108 4.82 6.49 31.68
N SER A 109 5.88 7.28 31.85
CA SER A 109 6.75 7.75 30.78
C SER A 109 8.19 7.82 31.27
N GLY A 110 9.13 7.64 30.36
CA GLY A 110 10.54 7.70 30.72
C GLY A 110 11.47 7.21 29.63
N THR A 111 12.75 7.09 29.98
CA THR A 111 13.78 6.53 29.11
C THR A 111 13.96 5.04 29.41
N CYS A 112 14.19 4.24 28.36
CA CYS A 112 14.40 2.81 28.44
C CYS A 112 15.50 2.35 27.48
N ASP A 113 16.07 1.18 27.75
CA ASP A 113 17.11 0.53 26.94
C ASP A 113 16.50 -0.46 25.92
N ASN A 114 17.31 -0.93 24.96
CA ASN A 114 16.93 -1.86 23.88
C ASN A 114 15.81 -1.30 22.99
N GLY A 115 15.82 0.00 22.76
CA GLY A 115 14.79 0.63 21.96
C GLY A 115 14.92 0.38 20.45
N TYR A 116 13.79 0.49 19.76
CA TYR A 116 13.56 0.12 18.37
C TYR A 116 13.74 1.32 17.42
N GLN A 117 14.92 1.51 16.83
CA GLN A 117 15.10 2.13 15.49
C GLN A 117 16.58 2.27 15.12
N CYS A 118 16.94 1.73 13.94
CA CYS A 118 18.06 2.08 13.05
C CYS A 118 19.43 2.56 13.62
N CYS A 119 19.71 2.35 14.90
CA CYS A 119 20.95 2.79 15.54
C CYS A 119 22.11 1.83 15.37
N SER A 120 21.82 0.65 14.86
CA SER A 120 22.79 -0.28 14.31
C SER A 120 22.24 -0.92 13.04
N GLN A 121 23.13 -1.28 12.14
CA GLN A 121 22.79 -2.08 10.96
C GLN A 121 23.02 -3.55 11.26
N CYS A 122 22.00 -4.36 10.96
CA CYS A 122 22.04 -5.79 10.99
C CYS A 122 22.28 -6.27 9.56
N CYS A 123 23.50 -6.70 9.28
CA CYS A 123 23.92 -7.13 7.95
C CYS A 123 24.07 -8.65 7.91
N GLN A 124 23.70 -9.25 6.78
CA GLN A 124 24.09 -10.61 6.46
C GLN A 124 25.55 -10.63 5.99
N THR A 125 26.22 -11.75 6.13
CA THR A 125 27.55 -11.94 5.53
C THR A 125 27.37 -12.64 4.19
N CYS A 126 27.68 -11.95 3.10
CA CYS A 126 27.74 -12.54 1.76
C CYS A 126 29.16 -12.91 1.42
N GLN A 127 29.33 -14.03 0.72
CA GLN A 127 30.61 -14.43 0.15
C GLN A 127 30.56 -14.23 -1.37
N SER A 128 31.51 -13.50 -1.91
CA SER A 128 31.73 -13.40 -3.36
C SER A 128 33.02 -14.12 -3.73
N CYS A 129 32.92 -15.13 -4.59
CA CYS A 129 34.05 -15.89 -5.09
C CYS A 129 34.37 -15.50 -6.54
N SER A 130 35.63 -15.26 -6.83
CA SER A 130 36.15 -15.08 -8.19
C SER A 130 37.14 -16.19 -8.50
N THR A 131 36.93 -16.87 -9.63
CA THR A 131 37.86 -17.89 -10.13
C THR A 131 38.69 -17.29 -11.26
N SER A 132 40.00 -17.24 -11.07
CA SER A 132 40.97 -16.83 -12.09
C SER A 132 41.71 -18.06 -12.58
N CYS A 133 41.65 -18.33 -13.89
CA CYS A 133 42.36 -19.44 -14.50
C CYS A 133 43.52 -18.93 -15.36
N THR A 134 44.70 -19.50 -15.15
CA THR A 134 45.89 -19.28 -15.97
C THR A 134 46.18 -20.55 -16.77
N THR A 135 46.48 -20.37 -18.06
CA THR A 135 46.93 -21.47 -18.92
C THR A 135 48.45 -21.53 -18.84
N ASN A 136 48.98 -22.67 -18.43
CA ASN A 136 50.40 -22.95 -18.37
C ASN A 136 50.94 -23.22 -19.78
N SER A 137 52.26 -23.14 -19.93
CA SER A 137 53.00 -23.31 -21.19
C SER A 137 52.84 -24.70 -21.82
N ASP A 138 52.44 -25.70 -21.05
CA ASP A 138 52.15 -27.08 -21.48
C ASP A 138 50.70 -27.29 -21.95
N GLY A 139 49.88 -26.23 -21.95
CA GLY A 139 48.46 -26.27 -22.30
C GLY A 139 47.54 -26.68 -21.14
N SER A 140 48.10 -27.00 -19.96
CA SER A 140 47.30 -27.26 -18.77
C SER A 140 46.70 -25.96 -18.21
N LYS A 141 45.47 -26.01 -17.67
CA LYS A 141 44.82 -24.85 -17.05
C LYS A 141 44.82 -25.01 -15.55
N SER A 142 45.43 -24.08 -14.83
CA SER A 142 45.32 -23.99 -13.38
C SER A 142 44.31 -22.90 -13.02
N CYS A 143 43.33 -23.23 -12.19
CA CYS A 143 42.31 -22.29 -11.74
C CYS A 143 42.46 -22.07 -10.25
N HIS A 144 42.57 -20.80 -9.84
CA HIS A 144 42.56 -20.40 -8.45
C HIS A 144 41.24 -19.71 -8.14
N GLN A 145 40.51 -20.21 -7.14
CA GLN A 145 39.29 -19.58 -6.63
C GLN A 145 39.62 -18.78 -5.38
N SER A 146 39.39 -17.47 -5.43
CA SER A 146 39.51 -16.59 -4.28
C SER A 146 38.12 -16.14 -3.85
N CYS A 147 37.79 -16.28 -2.56
CA CYS A 147 36.52 -15.86 -2.01
C CYS A 147 36.71 -14.76 -0.97
N THR A 148 35.97 -13.66 -1.11
CA THR A 148 35.93 -12.58 -0.13
C THR A 148 34.56 -12.53 0.52
N THR A 149 34.53 -12.50 1.85
CA THR A 149 33.32 -12.26 2.63
C THR A 149 33.14 -10.75 2.83
N LYS A 150 31.92 -10.27 2.65
CA LYS A 150 31.53 -8.88 2.84
C LYS A 150 30.14 -8.80 3.46
N GLN A 151 29.89 -7.73 4.20
CA GLN A 151 28.55 -7.44 4.69
C GLN A 151 27.64 -7.07 3.53
N CYS A 152 26.44 -7.63 3.51
CA CYS A 152 25.42 -7.41 2.48
C CYS A 152 24.03 -7.41 3.13
N ASN A 153 23.01 -6.97 2.39
CA ASN A 153 21.62 -6.97 2.85
C ASN A 153 21.47 -6.36 4.25
N CYS A 154 22.11 -5.22 4.49
CA CYS A 154 22.03 -4.51 5.75
C CYS A 154 20.64 -3.88 5.90
N TYR A 155 19.98 -4.19 7.00
CA TYR A 155 18.74 -3.54 7.42
C TYR A 155 18.93 -2.95 8.81
N CYS A 156 18.04 -2.05 9.20
CA CYS A 156 18.04 -1.54 10.56
C CYS A 156 17.79 -2.69 11.55
N CYS A 157 18.65 -2.81 12.56
CA CYS A 157 18.42 -3.80 13.60
C CYS A 157 17.07 -3.57 14.28
N ASN A 158 16.33 -4.66 14.52
CA ASN A 158 15.06 -4.62 15.25
C ASN A 158 15.26 -4.17 16.69
N SER A 159 16.41 -4.43 17.30
CA SER A 159 16.78 -3.84 18.58
C SER A 159 18.29 -3.61 18.61
N THR A 160 18.71 -2.57 19.30
CA THR A 160 20.13 -2.30 19.53
C THR A 160 20.35 -2.15 21.02
N ALA A 161 21.26 -2.96 21.57
CA ALA A 161 21.61 -2.87 22.98
C ALA A 161 22.18 -1.49 23.33
N HIS A 162 21.86 -1.01 24.54
CA HIS A 162 22.37 0.24 25.11
C HIS A 162 21.97 1.48 24.32
N LYS A 163 20.83 1.46 23.61
CA LYS A 163 20.29 2.61 22.90
C LYS A 163 19.05 3.13 23.60
N ALA A 164 19.11 4.42 23.94
CA ALA A 164 18.04 5.11 24.63
C ALA A 164 16.84 5.28 23.71
N CYS A 165 15.68 4.88 24.20
CA CYS A 165 14.41 5.34 23.67
C CYS A 165 13.53 5.88 24.77
N SER A 166 12.49 6.60 24.37
CA SER A 166 11.45 7.05 25.27
C SER A 166 10.25 6.12 25.16
N TYR A 167 9.58 5.87 26.27
CA TYR A 167 8.26 5.25 26.28
C TYR A 167 7.25 6.23 26.90
N SER A 168 6.01 6.13 26.43
CA SER A 168 4.87 6.88 26.97
C SER A 168 3.67 5.95 26.97
N CYS A 169 3.11 5.73 28.15
CA CYS A 169 1.94 4.91 28.43
C CYS A 169 0.79 5.80 28.91
N PRO A 170 0.18 6.59 28.03
CA PRO A 170 -1.03 7.34 28.37
C PRO A 170 -2.19 6.39 28.61
N THR A 171 -3.21 6.89 29.31
CA THR A 171 -4.51 6.23 29.41
C THR A 171 -5.20 6.25 28.05
N CYS A 172 -5.66 5.09 27.62
CA CYS A 172 -6.58 4.92 26.52
C CYS A 172 -7.91 4.36 27.00
N TYR A 173 -8.96 4.65 26.24
CA TYR A 173 -10.34 4.37 26.58
C TYR A 173 -10.93 3.45 25.52
N ASN A 174 -11.52 2.36 25.97
CA ASN A 174 -12.26 1.45 25.13
C ASN A 174 -13.66 1.26 25.70
N ASP A 175 -14.66 1.26 24.85
CA ASP A 175 -15.99 0.85 25.26
C ASP A 175 -16.16 -0.65 25.08
N VAL A 176 -16.71 -1.28 26.11
CA VAL A 176 -17.04 -2.71 26.11
C VAL A 176 -18.54 -2.83 26.28
N LEU A 177 -19.20 -3.34 25.24
CA LEU A 177 -20.64 -3.60 25.23
C LEU A 177 -20.86 -5.12 25.22
N THR A 178 -21.69 -5.61 26.14
CA THR A 178 -22.26 -6.96 26.04
C THR A 178 -23.60 -6.84 25.33
N ILE A 179 -23.76 -7.54 24.22
CA ILE A 179 -24.89 -7.36 23.31
C ILE A 179 -25.59 -8.69 23.10
N SER A 180 -26.92 -8.65 23.10
CA SER A 180 -27.76 -9.76 22.67
C SER A 180 -28.39 -9.47 21.31
N TYR A 181 -28.38 -10.43 20.41
CA TYR A 181 -29.02 -10.30 19.12
C TYR A 181 -29.54 -11.65 18.61
N THR A 182 -30.47 -11.60 17.66
CA THR A 182 -31.02 -12.79 17.01
C THR A 182 -30.43 -12.95 15.63
N THR A 183 -29.91 -14.14 15.33
CA THR A 183 -29.41 -14.50 13.99
C THR A 183 -30.57 -14.70 13.01
N TYR A 184 -30.29 -14.73 11.70
CA TYR A 184 -31.28 -15.05 10.66
C TYR A 184 -31.93 -16.43 10.85
N LYS A 185 -31.31 -17.33 11.63
CA LYS A 185 -31.86 -18.66 11.97
C LYS A 185 -32.79 -18.64 13.19
N GLY A 186 -33.03 -17.47 13.79
CA GLY A 186 -33.85 -17.34 15.00
C GLY A 186 -33.10 -17.65 16.30
N GLN A 187 -31.79 -17.94 16.26
CA GLN A 187 -30.99 -18.21 17.45
C GLN A 187 -30.57 -16.89 18.12
N ALA A 188 -30.82 -16.77 19.42
CA ALA A 188 -30.30 -15.68 20.25
C ALA A 188 -28.84 -15.94 20.63
N VAL A 189 -27.99 -14.92 20.49
CA VAL A 189 -26.55 -14.97 20.77
C VAL A 189 -26.16 -13.74 21.58
N ASN A 190 -25.26 -13.96 22.55
CA ASN A 190 -24.61 -12.88 23.27
C ASN A 190 -23.16 -12.75 22.78
N ALA A 191 -22.72 -11.53 22.50
CA ALA A 191 -21.36 -11.25 22.10
C ALA A 191 -20.83 -9.97 22.76
N THR A 192 -19.50 -9.85 22.79
CA THR A 192 -18.82 -8.68 23.35
C THR A 192 -18.29 -7.83 22.21
N TYR A 193 -18.81 -6.61 22.10
CA TYR A 193 -18.29 -5.59 21.21
C TYR A 193 -17.28 -4.72 21.93
N ARG A 194 -16.21 -4.37 21.22
CA ARG A 194 -15.15 -3.48 21.72
C ARG A 194 -14.91 -2.38 20.71
N GLN A 195 -14.90 -1.13 21.15
CA GLN A 195 -14.52 0.02 20.35
C GLN A 195 -13.40 0.78 21.05
N ASP A 196 -12.29 1.00 20.34
CA ASP A 196 -11.15 1.76 20.84
C ASP A 196 -11.31 3.24 20.44
N PHE A 197 -11.11 4.14 21.39
CA PHE A 197 -11.18 5.59 21.22
C PHE A 197 -9.82 6.28 21.45
N ASP A 198 -8.73 5.51 21.42
CA ASP A 198 -7.39 5.97 21.77
C ASP A 198 -7.44 6.74 23.11
N LYS A 199 -6.95 7.98 23.13
CA LYS A 199 -6.84 8.83 24.33
C LYS A 199 -8.07 9.73 24.53
N ASP A 200 -9.14 9.53 23.76
CA ASP A 200 -10.30 10.43 23.71
C ASP A 200 -11.43 9.90 24.61
N GLU A 201 -11.38 10.26 25.88
CA GLU A 201 -12.38 9.88 26.89
C GLU A 201 -13.79 10.36 26.52
N SER A 202 -13.89 11.61 26.04
CA SER A 202 -15.18 12.22 25.71
C SER A 202 -15.89 11.47 24.58
N LYS A 203 -15.15 10.94 23.59
CA LYS A 203 -15.74 10.10 22.54
C LYS A 203 -16.20 8.75 23.06
N ALA A 204 -15.47 8.13 23.98
CA ALA A 204 -15.88 6.88 24.61
C ALA A 204 -17.19 7.08 25.41
N ILE A 205 -17.23 8.09 26.27
CA ILE A 205 -18.45 8.43 27.02
C ILE A 205 -19.61 8.75 26.07
N GLY A 206 -19.39 9.58 25.04
CA GLY A 206 -20.41 9.92 24.07
C GLY A 206 -20.94 8.71 23.29
N PHE A 207 -20.10 7.72 22.99
CA PHE A 207 -20.54 6.49 22.34
C PHE A 207 -21.43 5.63 23.24
N LEU A 208 -21.12 5.54 24.54
CA LEU A 208 -22.01 4.88 25.50
C LEU A 208 -23.32 5.62 25.72
N ASP A 209 -23.32 6.96 25.70
CA ASP A 209 -24.54 7.77 25.79
C ASP A 209 -25.46 7.53 24.58
N GLU A 210 -24.88 7.27 23.39
CA GLU A 210 -25.64 6.87 22.19
C GLU A 210 -26.14 5.41 22.26
N HIS A 211 -25.52 4.57 23.09
CA HIS A 211 -25.82 3.13 23.21
C HIS A 211 -26.03 2.70 24.68
N PRO A 212 -27.02 3.29 25.40
CA PRO A 212 -27.21 2.99 26.82
C PRO A 212 -27.65 1.55 27.05
N VAL A 213 -27.50 1.05 28.28
CA VAL A 213 -28.00 -0.28 28.68
C VAL A 213 -29.50 -0.39 28.36
N ASP A 214 -29.92 -1.55 27.88
CA ASP A 214 -31.26 -1.86 27.38
C ASP A 214 -31.70 -1.14 26.11
N SER A 215 -30.85 -0.28 25.51
CA SER A 215 -31.12 0.26 24.18
C SER A 215 -31.10 -0.82 23.12
N ILE A 216 -31.89 -0.60 22.06
CA ILE A 216 -31.93 -1.45 20.88
C ILE A 216 -31.50 -0.62 19.68
N SER A 217 -30.44 -1.05 19.01
CA SER A 217 -29.94 -0.40 17.79
C SER A 217 -29.72 -1.40 16.67
N ALA A 218 -29.64 -0.87 15.45
CA ALA A 218 -29.31 -1.65 14.28
C ALA A 218 -27.82 -2.02 14.31
N CYS A 219 -27.50 -3.27 14.01
CA CYS A 219 -26.14 -3.77 14.01
C CYS A 219 -25.95 -4.87 12.96
N TYR A 220 -24.71 -5.17 12.66
CA TYR A 220 -24.30 -6.18 11.70
C TYR A 220 -23.52 -7.26 12.43
N TYR A 221 -23.75 -8.53 12.11
CA TYR A 221 -23.00 -9.63 12.73
C TYR A 221 -22.32 -10.51 11.67
N ASN A 222 -21.17 -11.05 12.01
CA ASN A 222 -20.46 -11.95 11.11
C ASN A 222 -21.10 -13.35 11.16
N PRO A 223 -21.67 -13.88 10.06
CA PRO A 223 -22.26 -15.22 10.06
C PRO A 223 -21.22 -16.34 10.21
N SER A 224 -19.95 -16.06 9.92
CA SER A 224 -18.83 -16.99 10.13
C SER A 224 -18.27 -16.95 11.56
N ASN A 225 -18.51 -15.87 12.30
CA ASN A 225 -18.08 -15.72 13.68
C ASN A 225 -19.07 -14.87 14.48
N LEU A 226 -19.97 -15.54 15.21
CA LEU A 226 -21.07 -14.89 15.94
C LEU A 226 -20.61 -13.99 17.10
N ASN A 227 -19.32 -13.98 17.44
CA ASN A 227 -18.77 -13.06 18.43
C ASN A 227 -18.38 -11.70 17.83
N GLN A 228 -18.45 -11.54 16.51
CA GLN A 228 -18.11 -10.29 15.83
C GLN A 228 -19.38 -9.53 15.44
N ILE A 229 -19.51 -8.33 16.00
CA ILE A 229 -20.60 -7.38 15.75
C ILE A 229 -20.00 -6.03 15.30
N ALA A 230 -20.75 -5.26 14.52
CA ALA A 230 -20.47 -3.87 14.22
C ALA A 230 -21.75 -3.02 14.31
N PHE A 231 -21.71 -1.89 15.00
CA PHE A 231 -22.82 -0.91 15.01
C PHE A 231 -22.74 0.08 13.85
N ASP A 232 -21.53 0.37 13.36
CA ASP A 232 -21.31 1.27 12.25
C ASP A 232 -20.53 0.59 11.12
N VAL A 233 -21.12 0.64 9.92
CA VAL A 233 -20.50 0.25 8.65
C VAL A 233 -20.39 1.49 7.73
N LYS A 234 -20.66 2.69 8.25
CA LYS A 234 -20.55 3.92 7.49
C LYS A 234 -19.09 4.14 7.11
N PHE A 235 -18.89 4.35 5.82
CA PHE A 235 -17.63 4.84 5.31
C PHE A 235 -17.40 6.25 5.86
N THR A 236 -16.43 6.40 6.77
CA THR A 236 -16.10 7.71 7.37
C THR A 236 -15.67 8.70 6.28
N ALA A 237 -16.20 9.92 6.31
CA ALA A 237 -15.96 10.94 5.28
C ALA A 237 -14.48 11.23 5.02
N TRP A 238 -13.62 11.21 6.05
CA TRP A 238 -12.19 11.44 5.88
C TRP A 238 -11.51 10.37 5.01
N LYS A 239 -11.95 9.11 5.06
CA LYS A 239 -11.43 8.03 4.20
C LYS A 239 -11.71 8.35 2.74
N TRP A 240 -12.92 8.83 2.42
CA TRP A 240 -13.26 9.28 1.07
C TRP A 240 -12.41 10.46 0.62
N VAL A 241 -12.14 11.42 1.50
CA VAL A 241 -11.25 12.56 1.20
C VAL A 241 -9.85 12.06 0.84
N VAL A 242 -9.29 11.14 1.63
CA VAL A 242 -7.96 10.56 1.37
C VAL A 242 -7.95 9.78 0.06
N THR A 243 -8.93 8.90 -0.17
CA THR A 243 -9.00 8.12 -1.41
C THR A 243 -9.25 9.01 -2.64
N ALA A 244 -10.01 10.10 -2.50
CA ALA A 244 -10.25 11.05 -3.58
C ALA A 244 -8.96 11.82 -3.93
N LEU A 245 -8.30 12.42 -2.94
CA LEU A 245 -7.10 13.24 -3.16
C LEU A 245 -5.92 12.44 -3.68
N PHE A 246 -5.67 11.26 -3.10
CA PHE A 246 -4.48 10.47 -3.42
C PHE A 246 -4.72 9.37 -4.45
N GLY A 247 -5.97 9.08 -4.77
CA GLY A 247 -6.35 8.05 -5.74
C GLY A 247 -7.08 8.61 -6.95
N MET A 248 -8.27 9.17 -6.75
CA MET A 248 -9.14 9.63 -7.85
C MET A 248 -8.53 10.81 -8.64
N VAL A 249 -8.00 11.82 -7.95
CA VAL A 249 -7.44 13.03 -8.60
C VAL A 249 -6.24 12.70 -9.50
N PRO A 250 -5.20 11.96 -9.05
CA PRO A 250 -4.09 11.56 -9.92
C PRO A 250 -4.55 10.71 -11.12
N LEU A 251 -5.52 9.83 -10.91
CA LEU A 251 -6.06 8.98 -11.97
C LEU A 251 -6.82 9.81 -13.03
N LEU A 252 -7.63 10.78 -12.59
CA LEU A 252 -8.32 11.70 -13.48
C LEU A 252 -7.34 12.61 -14.24
N ALA A 253 -6.30 13.13 -13.56
CA ALA A 253 -5.26 13.93 -14.20
C ALA A 253 -4.51 13.14 -15.28
N LEU A 254 -4.16 11.87 -15.01
CA LEU A 254 -3.54 10.98 -15.98
C LEU A 254 -4.46 10.72 -17.18
N LEU A 255 -5.76 10.48 -16.93
CA LEU A 255 -6.75 10.23 -17.97
C LEU A 255 -6.94 11.46 -18.87
N LEU A 256 -7.04 12.66 -18.29
CA LEU A 256 -7.13 13.91 -19.05
C LEU A 256 -5.86 14.17 -19.87
N PHE A 257 -4.68 13.89 -19.31
CA PHE A 257 -3.42 13.98 -20.05
C PHE A 257 -3.38 13.03 -21.25
N LEU A 258 -3.80 11.77 -21.06
CA LEU A 258 -3.88 10.77 -22.12
C LEU A 258 -4.84 11.21 -23.23
N LEU A 259 -6.06 11.63 -22.87
CA LEU A 259 -7.06 12.11 -23.83
C LEU A 259 -6.58 13.35 -24.58
N GLY A 260 -5.99 14.33 -23.89
CA GLY A 260 -5.43 15.53 -24.50
C GLY A 260 -4.30 15.20 -25.48
N SER A 261 -3.37 14.32 -25.09
CA SER A 261 -2.28 13.89 -25.96
C SER A 261 -2.77 13.13 -27.20
N TYR A 262 -3.84 12.34 -27.06
CA TYR A 262 -4.46 11.60 -28.16
C TYR A 262 -5.21 12.54 -29.12
N ALA A 263 -5.96 13.51 -28.61
CA ALA A 263 -6.67 14.52 -29.40
C ALA A 263 -5.70 15.46 -30.15
N LEU A 264 -4.54 15.79 -29.56
CA LEU A 264 -3.52 16.64 -30.18
C LEU A 264 -2.65 15.90 -31.21
N MET A 265 -2.55 14.57 -31.14
CA MET A 265 -1.77 13.77 -32.09
C MET A 265 -2.11 14.01 -33.59
N PRO A 266 -3.39 14.03 -34.04
CA PRO A 266 -3.72 14.30 -35.44
C PRO A 266 -3.29 15.71 -35.88
N LEU A 267 -3.45 16.72 -35.02
CA LEU A 267 -3.00 18.09 -35.30
C LEU A 267 -1.48 18.16 -35.46
N VAL A 268 -0.73 17.54 -34.54
CA VAL A 268 0.74 17.47 -34.62
C VAL A 268 1.18 16.74 -35.90
N ARG A 269 0.51 15.63 -36.27
CA ARG A 269 0.78 14.92 -37.53
C ARG A 269 0.48 15.78 -38.76
N ALA A 270 -0.62 16.53 -38.75
CA ALA A 270 -0.99 17.43 -39.84
C ALA A 270 0.03 18.57 -40.02
N VAL A 271 0.46 19.21 -38.92
CA VAL A 271 1.49 20.26 -38.92
C VAL A 271 2.84 19.72 -39.42
N LYS A 272 3.25 18.53 -38.97
CA LYS A 272 4.49 17.88 -39.46
C LYS A 272 4.41 17.57 -40.96
N ARG A 273 3.27 17.07 -41.47
CA ARG A 273 3.07 16.84 -42.92
C ARG A 273 3.17 18.13 -43.74
N ARG A 274 2.61 19.24 -43.24
CA ARG A 274 2.72 20.55 -43.90
C ARG A 274 4.17 21.05 -43.96
N ARG A 275 4.93 20.94 -42.87
CA ARG A 275 6.36 21.32 -42.85
C ARG A 275 7.20 20.46 -43.80
N ALA A 276 6.96 19.15 -43.86
CA ALA A 276 7.68 18.26 -44.77
C ALA A 276 7.42 18.59 -46.26
N ARG A 277 6.18 18.95 -46.62
CA ARG A 277 5.87 19.42 -47.99
C ARG A 277 6.60 20.73 -48.32
N SER A 278 6.68 21.67 -47.38
CA SER A 278 7.39 22.94 -47.59
C SER A 278 8.90 22.77 -47.81
N GLN A 279 9.53 21.73 -47.23
CA GLN A 279 10.96 21.47 -47.39
C GLN A 279 11.30 20.62 -48.62
N GLY A 280 10.34 19.85 -49.17
CA GLY A 280 10.54 19.03 -50.37
C GLY A 280 10.46 19.79 -51.70
N ILE A 281 9.99 21.04 -51.70
CA ILE A 281 9.82 21.86 -52.92
C ILE A 281 11.13 22.58 -53.32
N GLY A 282 12.20 22.50 -52.51
CA GLY A 282 13.47 23.19 -52.76
C GLY A 282 14.53 22.46 -53.60
N HIS A 283 14.34 21.19 -53.98
CA HIS A 283 15.35 20.41 -54.73
C HIS A 283 14.72 19.44 -55.73
N THR A 284 14.07 19.97 -56.77
CA THR A 284 13.90 19.28 -58.07
C THR A 284 13.62 20.32 -59.14
N ALA A 285 14.69 21.00 -59.57
CA ALA A 285 14.72 21.76 -60.81
C ALA A 285 16.09 21.53 -61.46
N GLU A 286 16.32 20.32 -61.98
CA GLU A 286 17.16 20.09 -63.16
C GLU A 286 17.11 18.61 -63.54
N GLY A 287 16.87 18.33 -64.82
CA GLY A 287 16.90 16.98 -65.37
C GLY A 287 15.63 16.55 -66.09
N SER A 288 15.26 17.31 -67.13
CA SER A 288 14.32 16.91 -68.17
C SER A 288 15.00 15.87 -69.07
N SER A 289 14.48 14.65 -69.18
CA SER A 289 14.67 13.83 -70.39
C SER A 289 13.65 12.69 -70.48
N VAL A 290 12.86 12.77 -71.54
CA VAL A 290 12.33 11.67 -72.36
C VAL A 290 11.18 10.85 -71.76
N GLN A 291 9.99 11.18 -72.26
CA GLN A 291 8.81 10.32 -72.33
C GLN A 291 9.12 9.03 -73.09
N GLN A 292 8.78 7.89 -72.51
CA GLN A 292 8.50 6.66 -73.24
C GLN A 292 7.14 6.12 -72.75
N PRO A 293 6.17 5.86 -73.64
CA PRO A 293 4.85 5.38 -73.26
C PRO A 293 4.87 3.85 -73.22
N GLU A 294 4.39 3.21 -72.17
CA GLU A 294 3.66 1.94 -72.37
C GLU A 294 2.95 1.41 -71.12
N HIS A 295 1.84 0.74 -71.45
CA HIS A 295 1.13 -0.29 -70.72
C HIS A 295 0.35 0.05 -69.46
N LYS A 296 -0.92 0.43 -69.72
CA LYS A 296 -2.10 -0.02 -68.98
C LYS A 296 -1.96 -1.53 -68.67
N ARG A 297 -1.77 -1.85 -67.38
CA ARG A 297 -2.02 -3.18 -66.83
C ARG A 297 -3.25 -3.08 -65.93
N VAL A 298 -4.37 -3.55 -66.46
CA VAL A 298 -5.56 -3.89 -65.69
C VAL A 298 -5.16 -5.02 -64.76
N THR A 299 -5.25 -4.78 -63.45
CA THR A 299 -5.18 -5.87 -62.47
C THR A 299 -6.46 -5.76 -61.66
N ALA A 300 -7.33 -6.73 -61.92
CA ALA A 300 -8.49 -7.05 -61.10
C ALA A 300 -7.98 -7.50 -59.72
N ASP A 301 -8.56 -6.95 -58.66
CA ASP A 301 -8.62 -7.55 -57.32
C ASP A 301 -9.70 -6.82 -56.51
N ASP A 302 -10.92 -6.81 -57.04
CA ASP A 302 -12.15 -6.74 -56.23
C ASP A 302 -12.47 -8.18 -55.79
N ALA A 303 -11.92 -8.59 -54.64
CA ALA A 303 -12.37 -9.78 -53.94
C ALA A 303 -12.94 -9.35 -52.58
N PRO A 304 -14.24 -9.61 -52.29
CA PRO A 304 -14.78 -9.37 -50.96
C PRO A 304 -14.10 -10.28 -49.93
N PRO A 305 -13.94 -9.82 -48.68
CA PRO A 305 -13.38 -10.64 -47.62
C PRO A 305 -14.27 -11.88 -47.37
N PRO A 306 -13.69 -13.04 -47.04
CA PRO A 306 -14.46 -14.23 -46.71
C PRO A 306 -15.32 -14.00 -45.44
N PRO A 307 -16.48 -14.67 -45.34
CA PRO A 307 -17.35 -14.56 -44.18
C PRO A 307 -16.65 -15.04 -42.90
N TYR A 308 -16.82 -14.25 -41.85
CA TYR A 308 -16.31 -14.52 -40.51
C TYR A 308 -17.02 -15.74 -39.89
N HIS A 309 -16.28 -16.82 -39.63
CA HIS A 309 -16.75 -17.93 -38.79
C HIS A 309 -16.41 -17.67 -37.32
N PRO A 310 -17.38 -17.64 -36.39
CA PRO A 310 -17.10 -17.58 -34.96
C PRO A 310 -16.50 -18.92 -34.47
N PRO A 311 -15.51 -18.89 -33.57
CA PRO A 311 -14.95 -20.10 -32.99
C PRO A 311 -15.96 -20.82 -32.10
N ALA A 312 -16.00 -22.15 -32.25
CA ALA A 312 -16.85 -23.06 -31.50
C ALA A 312 -16.63 -22.93 -29.98
N ARG A 313 -17.74 -22.80 -29.27
CA ARG A 313 -17.82 -22.78 -27.81
C ARG A 313 -17.49 -24.19 -27.30
N SER A 314 -16.29 -24.40 -26.79
CA SER A 314 -15.94 -25.61 -26.06
C SER A 314 -16.51 -25.51 -24.65
N THR A 315 -17.63 -26.20 -24.43
CA THR A 315 -18.12 -26.56 -23.10
C THR A 315 -17.41 -27.83 -22.68
N THR A 316 -16.54 -27.73 -21.68
CA THR A 316 -16.13 -28.88 -20.87
C THR A 316 -16.62 -28.68 -19.44
N LEU A 317 -17.24 -29.76 -18.97
CA LEU A 317 -17.66 -30.05 -17.61
C LEU A 317 -16.51 -29.91 -16.60
#